data_AF-A0A956K7G9-F1
#
_entry.id   AF-A0A956K7G9-F1
#
_cell.length_a   1.000
_cell.length_b   1.000
_cell.length_c   1.000
_cell.angle_alpha   90.00
_cell.angle_beta   90.00
_cell.angle_gamma   90.00
#
_symmetry.space_group_name_H-M   'P 1'
#
loop_
_entity.id
_entity.type
_entity.pdbx_description
1 polymer ?
#
loop_
_entity_poly.entity_id
_entity_poly.type
_entity_poly.pdbx_seq_one_letter_code
_entity_poly.pdbx_strand_id
1 'polypeptide(L)'
;MTGPHRPRKRVRPFAAALTSAALALSCAVLAAPGTGEPEALPQKRGRDKLDVDYARDIHANTTDPAFLSEWVDHLPSSRKVPSPKAFLGYSIGSPGVLTQPERINDYFRALAKSSDRVQVFSMGKSHGGREMIVAAIGSRRNLGRLDEIKARNRELADPRLTDEDRAKAIAADTPPIYWMTAGLHSPETGSPEMVMELAYRLAVSEQDHIREIRDNVVVLITPVLEMDGRARMVDWYYRHLTKVTDLHDSPPRMAPYWGDYTAHDNNRDGLQQTQALTRNYTETFHEFLPIISLDLHESVPLMYVSTGTGPYNESIDPITVTEWQWIAGYE
;
A
#
# COMPACT_ATOMS: atom_id res chain seq x y z
N MET A 1 20.27 57.44 8.49
CA MET A 1 18.98 57.01 9.08
C MET A 1 19.24 55.77 9.90
N THR A 2 19.47 55.96 11.19
CA THR A 2 19.88 54.94 12.16
C THR A 2 18.95 55.06 13.35
N GLY A 3 17.99 54.14 13.48
CA GLY A 3 17.03 54.09 14.58
C GLY A 3 17.63 53.41 15.82
N PRO A 4 17.24 53.80 17.05
CA PRO A 4 17.90 53.37 18.26
C PRO A 4 17.44 51.99 18.77
N HIS A 5 18.41 51.18 19.16
CA HIS A 5 18.26 49.91 19.87
C HIS A 5 17.64 50.13 21.27
N ARG A 6 16.53 49.44 21.57
CA ARG A 6 16.00 49.29 22.95
C ARG A 6 16.72 48.15 23.69
N PRO A 7 17.10 48.32 24.97
CA PRO A 7 17.76 47.27 25.75
C PRO A 7 16.75 46.26 26.32
N ARG A 8 17.08 44.97 26.25
CA ARG A 8 16.33 43.88 26.92
C ARG A 8 16.58 43.93 28.43
N LYS A 9 15.49 44.00 29.23
CA LYS A 9 15.54 43.94 30.70
C LYS A 9 15.93 42.53 31.16
N ARG A 10 16.93 42.44 32.05
CA ARG A 10 17.29 41.23 32.79
C ARG A 10 16.23 40.95 33.86
N VAL A 11 15.69 39.74 33.89
CA VAL A 11 14.82 39.24 34.95
C VAL A 11 15.71 38.61 36.03
N ARG A 12 15.51 38.99 37.29
CA ARG A 12 16.20 38.46 38.48
C ARG A 12 15.55 37.13 38.92
N PRO A 13 16.31 36.19 39.52
CA PRO A 13 15.75 34.94 40.02
C PRO A 13 15.02 35.19 41.35
N PHE A 14 13.83 34.59 41.49
CA PHE A 14 13.11 34.50 42.75
C PHE A 14 13.68 33.32 43.56
N ALA A 15 14.20 33.63 44.76
CA ALA A 15 14.48 32.64 45.78
C ALA A 15 13.18 32.35 46.54
N ALA A 16 12.75 31.09 46.57
CA ALA A 16 11.66 30.62 47.43
C ALA A 16 12.21 29.53 48.37
N ALA A 17 11.88 29.71 49.64
CA ALA A 17 12.37 28.94 50.77
C ALA A 17 11.93 27.46 50.73
N LEU A 18 12.86 26.57 51.07
CA LEU A 18 12.61 25.17 51.34
C LEU A 18 12.04 25.02 52.76
N THR A 19 10.79 24.57 52.86
CA THR A 19 10.24 23.96 54.08
C THR A 19 9.97 22.49 53.81
N SER A 20 10.71 21.63 54.53
CA SER A 20 10.60 20.18 54.50
C SER A 20 9.28 19.72 55.11
N ALA A 21 8.45 19.02 54.33
CA ALA A 21 7.37 18.19 54.83
C ALA A 21 7.59 16.76 54.33
N ALA A 22 7.93 15.87 55.27
CA ALA A 22 8.09 14.45 55.02
C ALA A 22 6.71 13.82 54.75
N LEU A 23 6.45 13.44 53.50
CA LEU A 23 5.38 12.51 53.16
C LEU A 23 5.99 11.12 53.00
N ALA A 24 5.62 10.20 53.88
CA ALA A 24 5.92 8.79 53.74
C ALA A 24 5.16 8.23 52.53
N LEU A 25 5.86 8.03 51.40
CA LEU A 25 5.35 7.23 50.30
C LEU A 25 5.52 5.75 50.66
N SER A 26 4.41 5.08 50.94
CA SER A 26 4.33 3.63 50.88
C SER A 26 4.68 3.18 49.46
N CYS A 27 5.85 2.55 49.30
CA CYS A 27 6.19 1.82 48.09
C CYS A 27 5.25 0.62 47.97
N ALA A 28 4.16 0.78 47.22
CA ALA A 28 3.51 -0.36 46.61
C ALA A 28 4.50 -0.93 45.59
N VAL A 29 5.07 -2.10 45.92
CA VAL A 29 5.82 -2.91 44.97
C VAL A 29 4.85 -3.26 43.85
N LEU A 30 4.94 -2.54 42.73
CA LEU A 30 4.37 -2.99 41.47
C LEU A 30 5.11 -4.29 41.14
N ALA A 31 4.41 -5.40 41.28
CA ALA A 31 4.87 -6.68 40.78
C ALA A 31 5.25 -6.51 39.31
N ALA A 32 6.48 -6.87 38.96
CA ALA A 32 6.89 -6.99 37.57
C ALA A 32 5.87 -7.88 36.84
N PRO A 33 5.48 -7.56 35.58
CA PRO A 33 4.65 -8.46 34.81
C PRO A 33 5.40 -9.80 34.74
N GLY A 34 4.72 -10.85 35.20
CA GLY A 34 5.30 -12.18 35.31
C GLY A 34 5.90 -12.62 33.98
N THR A 35 6.98 -13.38 34.06
CA THR A 35 7.56 -14.17 32.96
C THR A 35 6.61 -15.31 32.57
N GLY A 36 5.34 -15.00 32.29
CA GLY A 36 4.40 -15.90 31.66
C GLY A 36 4.93 -16.24 30.27
N GLU A 37 4.86 -17.52 29.90
CA GLU A 37 5.06 -17.92 28.52
C GLU A 37 4.20 -17.03 27.61
N PRO A 38 4.72 -16.57 26.45
CA PRO A 38 3.92 -15.78 25.53
C PRO A 38 2.62 -16.53 25.25
N GLU A 39 1.50 -15.84 25.44
CA GLU A 39 0.17 -16.40 25.22
C GLU A 39 0.13 -17.07 23.84
N ALA A 40 -0.26 -18.34 23.79
CA ALA A 40 -0.21 -19.11 22.56
C ALA A 40 -1.10 -18.45 21.50
N LEU A 41 -0.52 -18.11 20.34
CA LEU A 41 -1.25 -17.48 19.24
C LEU A 41 -2.45 -18.35 18.83
N PRO A 42 -3.61 -17.73 18.52
CA PRO A 42 -4.81 -18.46 18.15
C PRO A 42 -4.56 -19.30 16.90
N GLN A 43 -5.16 -20.50 16.83
CA GLN A 43 -5.03 -21.38 15.66
C GLN A 43 -6.11 -21.13 14.60
N LYS A 44 -7.15 -20.37 14.95
CA LYS A 44 -8.29 -20.06 14.07
C LYS A 44 -8.80 -18.66 14.34
N ARG A 45 -9.34 -18.02 13.30
CA ARG A 45 -10.09 -16.76 13.38
C ARG A 45 -11.28 -16.81 12.44
N GLY A 46 -12.49 -16.70 12.98
CA GLY A 46 -13.71 -16.93 12.20
C GLY A 46 -13.66 -18.28 11.49
N ARG A 47 -13.68 -18.26 10.15
CA ARG A 47 -13.62 -19.46 9.30
C ARG A 47 -12.20 -19.88 8.92
N ASP A 48 -11.21 -19.04 9.19
CA ASP A 48 -9.83 -19.28 8.79
C ASP A 48 -9.11 -20.16 9.81
N LYS A 49 -8.33 -21.12 9.30
CA LYS A 49 -7.19 -21.67 10.04
C LYS A 49 -6.02 -20.72 9.87
N LEU A 50 -5.22 -20.50 10.91
CA LEU A 50 -4.12 -19.55 10.85
C LEU A 50 -2.79 -20.25 10.57
N ASP A 51 -1.91 -19.57 9.84
CA ASP A 51 -0.49 -19.94 9.74
C ASP A 51 0.23 -19.41 10.99
N VAL A 52 0.35 -20.27 12.01
CA VAL A 52 0.88 -19.89 13.33
C VAL A 52 2.37 -19.51 13.26
N ASP A 53 3.13 -20.14 12.37
CA ASP A 53 4.54 -19.79 12.20
C ASP A 53 4.70 -18.44 11.51
N TYR A 54 3.85 -18.14 10.53
CA TYR A 54 3.83 -16.82 9.92
C TYR A 54 3.38 -15.73 10.91
N ALA A 55 2.34 -16.00 11.71
CA ALA A 55 1.90 -15.08 12.76
C ALA A 55 3.03 -14.81 13.77
N ARG A 56 3.80 -15.83 14.16
CA ARG A 56 4.99 -15.64 15.01
C ARG A 56 6.00 -14.69 14.39
N ASP A 57 6.25 -14.81 13.09
CA ASP A 57 7.17 -13.92 12.37
C ASP A 57 6.64 -12.48 12.33
N ILE A 58 5.34 -12.27 12.09
CA ILE A 58 4.71 -10.93 12.11
C ILE A 58 4.90 -10.28 13.48
N HIS A 59 4.56 -11.01 14.55
CA HIS A 59 4.69 -10.50 15.92
C HIS A 59 6.15 -10.22 16.32
N ALA A 60 7.09 -11.05 15.87
CA ALA A 60 8.50 -10.87 16.18
C ALA A 60 9.16 -9.70 15.44
N ASN A 61 8.70 -9.40 14.23
CA ASN A 61 9.32 -8.41 13.35
C ASN A 61 8.60 -7.05 13.32
N THR A 62 7.39 -6.97 13.89
CA THR A 62 6.67 -5.70 13.98
C THR A 62 7.28 -4.82 15.07
N THR A 63 7.67 -3.60 14.70
CA THR A 63 8.46 -2.71 15.56
C THR A 63 7.68 -2.05 16.69
N ASP A 64 6.36 -1.89 16.51
CA ASP A 64 5.46 -1.33 17.51
C ASP A 64 4.16 -2.16 17.54
N PRO A 65 3.73 -2.69 18.71
CA PRO A 65 2.47 -3.41 18.85
C PRO A 65 1.23 -2.64 18.37
N ALA A 66 1.27 -1.30 18.33
CA ALA A 66 0.18 -0.49 17.78
C ALA A 66 -0.10 -0.76 16.29
N PHE A 67 0.89 -1.28 15.55
CA PHE A 67 0.70 -1.69 14.14
C PHE A 67 0.10 -3.10 14.00
N LEU A 68 0.03 -3.88 15.09
CA LEU A 68 -0.57 -5.21 15.10
C LEU A 68 -2.08 -5.11 15.36
N SER A 69 -2.83 -4.78 14.31
CA SER A 69 -4.27 -4.95 14.36
C SER A 69 -4.67 -6.40 14.13
N GLU A 70 -5.89 -6.68 14.53
CA GLU A 70 -6.56 -7.97 14.38
C GLU A 70 -6.66 -8.45 12.91
N TRP A 71 -6.46 -7.54 11.95
CA TRP A 71 -6.54 -7.77 10.52
C TRP A 71 -5.22 -8.20 9.88
N VAL A 72 -4.10 -7.88 10.54
CA VAL A 72 -2.74 -8.03 9.97
C VAL A 72 -1.79 -8.81 10.86
N ASP A 73 -2.19 -9.20 12.08
CA ASP A 73 -1.38 -9.95 13.05
C ASP A 73 -1.13 -11.43 12.69
N HIS A 74 -1.85 -11.98 11.71
CA HIS A 74 -1.74 -13.37 11.26
C HIS A 74 -1.99 -13.50 9.76
N LEU A 75 -1.68 -14.64 9.12
CA LEU A 75 -2.16 -14.99 7.77
C LEU A 75 -3.09 -16.23 7.81
N PRO A 76 -4.08 -16.37 6.92
CA PRO A 76 -4.84 -17.61 6.79
C PRO A 76 -3.97 -18.71 6.16
N SER A 77 -4.10 -19.94 6.66
CA SER A 77 -3.43 -21.11 6.11
C SER A 77 -4.22 -21.70 4.95
N SER A 78 -3.52 -22.06 3.86
CA SER A 78 -4.09 -22.77 2.71
C SER A 78 -3.26 -23.99 2.35
N ARG A 79 -3.93 -25.09 2.01
CA ARG A 79 -3.29 -26.30 1.45
C ARG A 79 -3.09 -26.23 -0.05
N LYS A 80 -3.76 -25.29 -0.73
CA LYS A 80 -3.79 -25.20 -2.21
C LYS A 80 -3.02 -23.98 -2.71
N VAL A 81 -3.21 -22.83 -2.06
CA VAL A 81 -2.59 -21.57 -2.45
C VAL A 81 -1.33 -21.39 -1.61
N PRO A 82 -0.13 -21.24 -2.21
CA PRO A 82 1.09 -21.04 -1.45
C PRO A 82 1.06 -19.67 -0.76
N SER A 83 1.41 -19.64 0.53
CA SER A 83 1.65 -18.38 1.25
C SER A 83 2.93 -17.71 0.74
N PRO A 84 3.15 -16.40 1.01
CA PRO A 84 4.39 -15.74 0.62
C PRO A 84 5.62 -16.47 1.17
N LYS A 85 5.59 -16.89 2.43
CA LYS A 85 6.67 -17.66 3.06
C LYS A 85 6.92 -19.00 2.39
N ALA A 86 5.88 -19.73 2.01
CA ALA A 86 6.03 -20.99 1.30
C ALA A 86 6.66 -20.82 -0.10
N PHE A 87 6.46 -19.67 -0.76
CA PHE A 87 6.99 -19.38 -2.09
C PHE A 87 8.38 -18.73 -2.08
N LEU A 88 8.60 -17.79 -1.16
CA LEU A 88 9.82 -16.98 -1.05
C LEU A 88 10.86 -17.58 -0.11
N GLY A 89 10.43 -18.39 0.87
CA GLY A 89 11.26 -18.93 1.94
C GLY A 89 11.38 -18.04 3.18
N TYR A 90 10.74 -16.86 3.16
CA TYR A 90 10.71 -15.89 4.26
C TYR A 90 9.36 -15.17 4.32
N SER A 91 9.00 -14.66 5.50
CA SER A 91 7.79 -13.87 5.68
C SER A 91 7.98 -12.45 5.12
N ILE A 92 6.92 -11.88 4.59
CA ILE A 92 6.92 -10.48 4.11
C ILE A 92 7.28 -9.56 5.27
N GLY A 93 8.10 -8.54 4.98
CA GLY A 93 8.59 -7.60 5.99
C GLY A 93 9.70 -8.18 6.90
N SER A 94 10.23 -9.37 6.62
CA SER A 94 11.40 -9.90 7.33
C SER A 94 12.55 -8.86 7.32
N PRO A 95 13.15 -8.54 8.48
CA PRO A 95 14.18 -7.52 8.57
C PRO A 95 15.35 -7.78 7.62
N GLY A 96 15.66 -6.76 6.83
CA GLY A 96 16.78 -6.79 5.90
C GLY A 96 16.60 -7.66 4.66
N VAL A 97 15.35 -7.98 4.30
CA VAL A 97 15.01 -8.74 3.09
C VAL A 97 14.21 -7.87 2.13
N LEU A 98 14.66 -7.79 0.88
CA LEU A 98 13.92 -7.17 -0.22
C LEU A 98 13.79 -8.14 -1.39
N THR A 99 12.59 -8.23 -1.96
CA THR A 99 12.22 -9.13 -3.04
C THR A 99 12.40 -8.44 -4.39
N GLN A 100 13.13 -9.10 -5.31
CA GLN A 100 13.28 -8.66 -6.71
C GLN A 100 11.91 -8.58 -7.40
N PRO A 101 11.66 -7.58 -8.27
CA PRO A 101 10.35 -7.34 -8.84
C PRO A 101 9.84 -8.50 -9.70
N GLU A 102 10.72 -9.21 -10.43
CA GLU A 102 10.34 -10.40 -11.19
C GLU A 102 9.84 -11.52 -10.27
N ARG A 103 10.44 -11.66 -9.09
CA ARG A 103 10.04 -12.67 -8.10
C ARG A 103 8.68 -12.32 -7.46
N ILE A 104 8.39 -11.02 -7.31
CA ILE A 104 7.06 -10.54 -6.91
C ILE A 104 6.04 -10.91 -8.00
N ASN A 105 6.33 -10.63 -9.27
CA ASN A 105 5.45 -11.02 -10.38
C ASN A 105 5.22 -12.54 -10.43
N ASP A 106 6.26 -13.34 -10.25
CA ASP A 106 6.15 -14.81 -10.20
C ASP A 106 5.21 -15.26 -9.07
N TYR A 107 5.24 -14.59 -7.93
CA TYR A 107 4.34 -14.90 -6.81
C TYR A 107 2.87 -14.61 -7.16
N PHE A 108 2.58 -13.46 -7.77
CA PHE A 108 1.22 -13.17 -8.24
C PHE A 108 0.73 -14.19 -9.28
N ARG A 109 1.63 -14.66 -10.17
CA ARG A 109 1.31 -15.77 -11.10
C ARG A 109 1.08 -17.10 -10.38
N ALA A 110 1.81 -17.38 -9.30
CA ALA A 110 1.57 -18.56 -8.46
C ALA A 110 0.19 -18.51 -7.77
N LEU A 111 -0.24 -17.32 -7.32
CA LEU A 111 -1.60 -17.09 -6.81
C LEU A 111 -2.65 -17.38 -7.88
N ALA A 112 -2.51 -16.79 -9.07
CA ALA A 112 -3.42 -17.01 -10.20
C ALA A 112 -3.50 -18.47 -10.64
N LYS A 113 -2.38 -19.20 -10.64
CA LYS A 113 -2.34 -20.63 -10.96
C LYS A 113 -3.08 -21.49 -9.92
N SER A 114 -3.09 -21.04 -8.66
CA SER A 114 -3.55 -21.85 -7.52
C SER A 114 -4.95 -21.48 -7.03
N SER A 115 -5.48 -20.32 -7.45
CA SER A 115 -6.74 -19.76 -7.01
C SER A 115 -7.62 -19.34 -8.19
N ASP A 116 -8.90 -19.72 -8.15
CA ASP A 116 -9.91 -19.23 -9.11
C ASP A 116 -10.41 -17.81 -8.80
N ARG A 117 -9.80 -17.17 -7.79
CA ARG A 117 -10.09 -15.81 -7.32
C ARG A 117 -9.04 -14.79 -7.75
N VAL A 118 -8.05 -15.20 -8.57
CA VAL A 118 -6.97 -14.31 -9.04
C VAL A 118 -6.76 -14.53 -10.53
N GLN A 119 -6.74 -13.44 -11.30
CA GLN A 119 -6.32 -13.40 -12.70
C GLN A 119 -5.20 -12.37 -12.84
N VAL A 120 -4.19 -12.63 -13.69
CA VAL A 120 -3.05 -11.73 -13.90
C VAL A 120 -2.97 -11.36 -15.37
N PHE A 121 -2.88 -10.06 -15.64
CA PHE A 121 -2.77 -9.48 -16.96
C PHE A 121 -1.45 -8.72 -17.10
N SER A 122 -0.89 -8.72 -18.31
CA SER A 122 0.25 -7.87 -18.65
C SER A 122 -0.24 -6.46 -18.90
N MET A 123 0.39 -5.47 -18.28
CA MET A 123 0.23 -4.05 -18.60
C MET A 123 1.18 -3.59 -19.72
N GLY A 124 2.14 -4.44 -20.11
CA GLY A 124 3.20 -4.08 -21.05
C GLY A 124 4.58 -4.26 -20.42
N LYS A 125 5.60 -3.61 -20.99
CA LYS A 125 6.97 -3.66 -20.51
C LYS A 125 7.45 -2.28 -20.03
N SER A 126 8.30 -2.29 -19.01
CA SER A 126 9.09 -1.13 -18.58
C SER A 126 10.13 -0.75 -19.65
N HIS A 127 10.87 0.34 -19.43
CA HIS A 127 11.90 0.78 -20.37
C HIS A 127 13.04 -0.26 -20.50
N GLY A 128 13.44 -0.86 -19.38
CA GLY A 128 14.40 -1.96 -19.30
C GLY A 128 13.84 -3.32 -19.72
N GLY A 129 12.62 -3.38 -20.27
CA GLY A 129 12.02 -4.58 -20.84
C GLY A 129 11.42 -5.55 -19.84
N ARG A 130 11.28 -5.17 -18.56
CA ARG A 130 10.63 -5.98 -17.52
C ARG A 130 9.12 -5.89 -17.65
N GLU A 131 8.44 -7.01 -17.49
CA GLU A 131 6.99 -7.06 -17.58
C GLU A 131 6.35 -6.34 -16.38
N MET A 132 5.41 -5.45 -16.66
CA MET A 132 4.52 -4.86 -15.67
C MET A 132 3.21 -5.64 -15.67
N ILE A 133 2.66 -5.93 -14.49
CA ILE A 133 1.44 -6.73 -14.37
C ILE A 133 0.36 -6.02 -13.54
N VAL A 134 -0.89 -6.36 -13.80
CA VAL A 134 -2.02 -6.07 -12.93
C VAL A 134 -2.74 -7.38 -12.59
N ALA A 135 -3.01 -7.59 -11.30
CA ALA A 135 -3.73 -8.76 -10.81
C ALA A 135 -5.16 -8.36 -10.42
N ALA A 136 -6.15 -9.00 -11.03
CA ALA A 136 -7.56 -8.87 -10.63
C ALA A 136 -7.92 -9.96 -9.62
N ILE A 137 -8.48 -9.55 -8.48
CA ILE A 137 -8.85 -10.41 -7.37
C ILE A 137 -10.33 -10.19 -7.05
N GLY A 138 -11.10 -11.27 -6.93
CA GLY A 138 -12.53 -11.20 -6.68
C GLY A 138 -13.19 -12.57 -6.62
N SER A 139 -14.51 -12.59 -6.51
CA SER A 139 -15.28 -13.84 -6.59
C SER A 139 -15.18 -14.46 -7.99
N ARG A 140 -15.31 -15.80 -8.07
CA ARG A 140 -15.37 -16.52 -9.36
C ARG A 140 -16.48 -15.98 -10.26
N ARG A 141 -17.59 -15.54 -9.68
CA ARG A 141 -18.70 -14.89 -10.40
C ARG A 141 -18.23 -13.61 -11.07
N ASN A 142 -17.60 -12.69 -10.32
CA ASN A 142 -17.18 -11.39 -10.85
C ASN A 142 -16.05 -11.54 -11.87
N LEU A 143 -15.03 -12.36 -11.57
CA LEU A 143 -13.91 -12.59 -12.49
C LEU A 143 -14.32 -13.37 -13.76
N GLY A 144 -15.36 -14.19 -13.68
CA GLY A 144 -15.94 -14.88 -14.85
C GLY A 144 -16.68 -13.95 -15.82
N ARG A 145 -17.02 -12.74 -15.39
CA ARG A 145 -17.68 -11.70 -16.20
C ARG A 145 -16.87 -10.40 -16.26
N LEU A 146 -15.55 -10.47 -16.08
CA LEU A 146 -14.68 -9.28 -16.01
C LEU A 146 -14.76 -8.41 -17.27
N ASP A 147 -14.85 -9.01 -18.46
CA ASP A 147 -15.00 -8.25 -19.71
C ASP A 147 -16.34 -7.52 -19.80
N GLU A 148 -17.42 -8.10 -19.27
CA GLU A 148 -18.72 -7.44 -19.15
C GLU A 148 -18.63 -6.24 -18.20
N ILE A 149 -17.97 -6.42 -17.05
CA ILE A 149 -17.75 -5.33 -16.07
C ILE A 149 -16.97 -4.19 -16.72
N LYS A 150 -15.89 -4.50 -17.46
CA LYS A 150 -15.10 -3.49 -18.21
C LYS A 150 -15.93 -2.77 -19.26
N ALA A 151 -16.78 -3.49 -20.00
CA ALA A 151 -17.67 -2.88 -21.00
C ALA A 151 -18.70 -1.94 -20.35
N ARG A 152 -19.29 -2.34 -19.22
CA ARG A 152 -20.23 -1.52 -18.45
C ARG A 152 -19.57 -0.27 -17.86
N ASN A 153 -18.32 -0.36 -17.38
CA ASN A 153 -17.58 0.83 -16.94
C ASN A 153 -17.29 1.79 -18.09
N ARG A 154 -17.02 1.28 -19.31
CA ARG A 154 -16.87 2.14 -20.50
C ARG A 154 -18.18 2.82 -20.89
N GLU A 155 -19.30 2.12 -20.79
CA GLU A 155 -20.64 2.68 -21.01
C GLU A 155 -20.92 3.81 -20.00
N LEU A 156 -20.60 3.61 -18.72
CA LEU A 156 -20.72 4.64 -17.68
C LEU A 156 -19.78 5.84 -17.88
N ALA A 157 -18.58 5.62 -18.41
CA ALA A 157 -17.60 6.69 -18.61
C ALA A 157 -17.88 7.59 -19.82
N ASP A 158 -18.80 7.20 -20.71
CA ASP A 158 -19.15 7.96 -21.90
C ASP A 158 -20.63 8.38 -21.88
N PRO A 159 -20.94 9.65 -21.55
CA PRO A 159 -22.33 10.14 -21.48
C PRO A 159 -23.05 10.16 -22.84
N ARG A 160 -22.33 9.89 -23.95
CA ARG A 160 -22.94 9.74 -25.28
C ARG A 160 -23.51 8.34 -25.49
N LEU A 161 -23.15 7.37 -24.65
CA LEU A 161 -23.55 5.96 -24.74
C LEU A 161 -24.59 5.54 -23.70
N THR A 162 -24.78 6.33 -22.64
CA THR A 162 -25.70 6.01 -21.54
C THR A 162 -26.59 7.20 -21.18
N ASP A 163 -27.84 6.93 -20.81
CA ASP A 163 -28.71 7.89 -20.12
C ASP A 163 -28.71 7.64 -18.61
N GLU A 164 -29.41 8.48 -17.85
CA GLU A 164 -29.43 8.45 -16.38
C GLU A 164 -30.04 7.14 -15.82
N ASP A 165 -31.13 6.65 -16.43
CA ASP A 165 -31.79 5.43 -15.98
C ASP A 165 -30.90 4.21 -16.24
N ARG A 166 -30.25 4.17 -17.41
CA ARG A 166 -29.28 3.14 -17.74
C ARG A 166 -28.06 3.20 -16.83
N ALA A 167 -27.55 4.39 -16.51
CA ALA A 167 -26.42 4.55 -15.61
C ALA A 167 -26.73 4.02 -14.21
N LYS A 168 -27.91 4.33 -13.66
CA LYS A 168 -28.38 3.79 -12.37
C LYS A 168 -28.50 2.26 -12.40
N ALA A 169 -29.01 1.71 -13.49
CA ALA A 169 -29.12 0.25 -13.65
C ALA A 169 -27.74 -0.43 -13.71
N ILE A 170 -26.76 0.16 -14.41
CA ILE A 170 -25.39 -0.36 -14.45
C ILE A 170 -24.75 -0.29 -13.05
N ALA A 171 -24.86 0.85 -12.37
CA ALA A 171 -24.30 1.05 -11.03
C ALA A 171 -24.87 0.07 -9.99
N ALA A 172 -26.14 -0.31 -10.12
CA ALA A 172 -26.78 -1.25 -9.21
C ALA A 172 -26.32 -2.72 -9.39
N ASP A 173 -25.91 -3.13 -10.59
CA ASP A 173 -25.58 -4.53 -10.91
C ASP A 173 -24.08 -4.77 -11.21
N THR A 174 -23.27 -3.71 -11.27
CA THR A 174 -21.84 -3.80 -11.64
C THR A 174 -20.97 -3.56 -10.41
N PRO A 175 -20.15 -4.53 -9.99
CA PRO A 175 -19.24 -4.32 -8.88
C PRO A 175 -18.22 -3.23 -9.26
N PRO A 176 -17.92 -2.26 -8.38
CA PRO A 176 -16.86 -1.32 -8.62
C PRO A 176 -15.51 -2.03 -8.73
N ILE A 177 -14.64 -1.46 -9.55
CA ILE A 177 -13.23 -1.85 -9.62
C ILE A 177 -12.45 -0.90 -8.70
N TYR A 178 -11.70 -1.47 -7.75
CA TYR A 178 -10.79 -0.76 -6.86
C TYR A 178 -9.36 -1.10 -7.26
N TRP A 179 -8.55 -0.12 -7.66
CA TRP A 179 -7.17 -0.35 -8.09
C TRP A 179 -6.15 0.16 -7.08
N MET A 180 -5.32 -0.75 -6.58
CA MET A 180 -4.13 -0.43 -5.79
C MET A 180 -2.88 -0.53 -6.65
N THR A 181 -2.05 0.51 -6.62
CA THR A 181 -0.70 0.51 -7.19
C THR A 181 0.35 0.62 -6.10
N ALA A 182 1.48 -0.07 -6.28
CA ALA A 182 2.59 -0.07 -5.33
C ALA A 182 3.92 0.11 -6.06
N GLY A 183 4.91 0.64 -5.34
CA GLY A 183 6.28 0.80 -5.85
C GLY A 183 6.40 1.75 -7.03
N LEU A 184 5.64 2.85 -7.03
CA LEU A 184 5.82 3.93 -8.02
C LEU A 184 7.18 4.61 -7.83
N HIS A 185 7.53 4.95 -6.59
CA HIS A 185 8.86 5.42 -6.23
C HIS A 185 9.70 4.25 -5.69
N SER A 186 10.77 3.93 -6.40
CA SER A 186 11.58 2.74 -6.08
C SER A 186 12.23 2.72 -4.70
N PRO A 187 12.63 3.86 -4.09
CA PRO A 187 13.15 3.89 -2.71
C PRO A 187 12.11 3.57 -1.63
N GLU A 188 10.82 3.51 -1.97
CA GLU A 188 9.72 3.15 -1.08
C GLU A 188 9.52 1.63 -1.18
N THR A 189 9.95 0.90 -0.15
CA THR A 189 10.31 -0.53 -0.28
C THR A 189 9.29 -1.50 0.31
N GLY A 190 8.46 -1.04 1.24
CA GLY A 190 7.42 -1.79 1.93
C GLY A 190 6.16 -2.03 1.09
N SER A 191 5.64 -1.08 0.31
CA SER A 191 4.36 -1.29 -0.40
C SER A 191 4.39 -2.46 -1.39
N PRO A 192 5.46 -2.69 -2.19
CA PRO A 192 5.56 -3.89 -3.05
C PRO A 192 5.60 -5.21 -2.28
N GLU A 193 6.16 -5.21 -1.07
CA GLU A 193 6.22 -6.39 -0.20
C GLU A 193 4.84 -6.67 0.39
N MET A 194 4.23 -5.65 1.01
CA MET A 194 2.95 -5.74 1.71
C MET A 194 1.82 -6.25 0.82
N VAL A 195 1.76 -5.80 -0.45
CA VAL A 195 0.68 -6.21 -1.34
C VAL A 195 0.68 -7.71 -1.67
N MET A 196 1.80 -8.42 -1.48
CA MET A 196 1.85 -9.88 -1.61
C MET A 196 1.02 -10.57 -0.51
N GLU A 197 1.05 -10.06 0.72
CA GLU A 197 0.18 -10.54 1.79
C GLU A 197 -1.28 -10.20 1.51
N LEU A 198 -1.56 -8.95 1.14
CA LEU A 198 -2.91 -8.49 0.86
C LEU A 198 -3.57 -9.34 -0.24
N ALA A 199 -2.86 -9.56 -1.35
CA ALA A 199 -3.34 -10.39 -2.45
C ALA A 199 -3.65 -11.82 -2.00
N TYR A 200 -2.79 -12.40 -1.16
CA TYR A 200 -3.01 -13.74 -0.62
C TYR A 200 -4.21 -13.79 0.34
N ARG A 201 -4.38 -12.80 1.22
CA ARG A 201 -5.55 -12.68 2.12
C ARG A 201 -6.84 -12.64 1.33
N LEU A 202 -6.89 -11.76 0.33
CA LEU A 202 -8.03 -11.63 -0.56
C LEU A 202 -8.28 -12.93 -1.33
N ALA A 203 -7.26 -13.70 -1.70
CA ALA A 203 -7.45 -14.97 -2.39
C ALA A 203 -7.92 -16.12 -1.47
N VAL A 204 -7.46 -16.15 -0.21
CA VAL A 204 -7.55 -17.35 0.65
C VAL A 204 -8.57 -17.22 1.78
N SER A 205 -8.64 -16.07 2.45
CA SER A 205 -9.43 -15.92 3.67
C SER A 205 -10.92 -16.16 3.41
N GLU A 206 -11.58 -16.89 4.29
CA GLU A 206 -13.03 -17.12 4.33
C GLU A 206 -13.71 -16.32 5.44
N GLN A 207 -13.03 -15.35 6.05
CA GLN A 207 -13.67 -14.40 6.95
C GLN A 207 -14.77 -13.62 6.21
N ASP A 208 -15.87 -13.34 6.91
CA ASP A 208 -17.08 -12.84 6.26
C ASP A 208 -16.85 -11.47 5.57
N HIS A 209 -16.05 -10.58 6.17
CA HIS A 209 -15.69 -9.29 5.56
C HIS A 209 -14.83 -9.44 4.29
N ILE A 210 -13.87 -10.39 4.24
CA ILE A 210 -13.07 -10.64 3.02
C ILE A 210 -13.95 -11.26 1.92
N ARG A 211 -14.88 -12.15 2.29
CA ARG A 211 -15.87 -12.69 1.34
C ARG A 211 -16.75 -11.60 0.77
N GLU A 212 -17.23 -10.69 1.61
CA GLU A 212 -18.03 -9.54 1.19
C GLU A 212 -17.27 -8.63 0.23
N ILE A 213 -16.00 -8.32 0.51
CA ILE A 213 -15.13 -7.58 -0.42
C ILE A 213 -15.06 -8.30 -1.77
N ARG A 214 -14.72 -9.59 -1.79
CA ARG A 214 -14.62 -10.36 -3.05
C ARG A 214 -15.92 -10.44 -3.83
N ASP A 215 -17.05 -10.54 -3.14
CA ASP A 215 -18.36 -10.73 -3.77
C ASP A 215 -18.88 -9.41 -4.38
N ASN A 216 -18.47 -8.26 -3.84
CA ASN A 216 -18.98 -6.94 -4.24
C ASN A 216 -17.96 -6.04 -4.95
N VAL A 217 -16.66 -6.34 -4.88
CA VAL A 217 -15.59 -5.52 -5.47
C VAL A 217 -14.68 -6.40 -6.33
N VAL A 218 -14.21 -5.86 -7.45
CA VAL A 218 -13.03 -6.41 -8.15
C VAL A 218 -11.83 -5.57 -7.75
N VAL A 219 -10.90 -6.18 -7.00
CA VAL A 219 -9.68 -5.51 -6.55
C VAL A 219 -8.59 -5.72 -7.59
N LEU A 220 -8.06 -4.66 -8.16
CA LEU A 220 -6.86 -4.69 -8.98
C LEU A 220 -5.64 -4.36 -8.12
N ILE A 221 -4.54 -5.08 -8.30
CA ILE A 221 -3.26 -4.80 -7.67
C ILE A 221 -2.18 -4.78 -8.74
N THR A 222 -1.49 -3.64 -8.89
CA THR A 222 -0.21 -3.57 -9.60
C THR A 222 0.90 -3.57 -8.55
N PRO A 223 1.64 -4.68 -8.40
CA PRO A 223 2.51 -4.86 -7.24
C PRO A 223 3.81 -4.07 -7.30
N VAL A 224 4.28 -3.77 -8.51
CA VAL A 224 5.44 -2.92 -8.76
C VAL A 224 5.15 -2.13 -10.03
N LEU A 225 4.97 -0.82 -9.88
CA LEU A 225 4.71 0.06 -11.01
C LEU A 225 6.03 0.50 -11.68
N GLU A 226 7.08 0.78 -10.91
CA GLU A 226 8.43 1.05 -11.42
C GLU A 226 9.34 -0.18 -11.31
N MET A 227 9.19 -1.10 -12.29
CA MET A 227 9.92 -2.38 -12.33
C MET A 227 11.44 -2.23 -12.41
N ASP A 228 11.93 -1.30 -13.24
CA ASP A 228 13.37 -1.15 -13.46
C ASP A 228 14.03 -0.53 -12.24
N GLY A 229 13.36 0.48 -11.68
CA GLY A 229 13.86 1.15 -10.50
C GLY A 229 13.83 0.29 -9.25
N ARG A 230 12.78 -0.53 -9.05
CA ARG A 230 12.75 -1.52 -7.95
C ARG A 230 13.94 -2.48 -8.08
N ALA A 231 14.19 -3.04 -9.26
CA ALA A 231 15.32 -3.97 -9.46
C ALA A 231 16.66 -3.31 -9.08
N ARG A 232 16.87 -2.06 -9.50
CA ARG A 232 18.08 -1.29 -9.14
C ARG A 232 18.15 -1.00 -7.65
N MET A 233 17.02 -0.71 -6.99
CA MET A 233 16.98 -0.45 -5.56
C MET A 233 17.30 -1.70 -4.73
N VAL A 234 16.74 -2.86 -5.10
CA VAL A 234 17.04 -4.15 -4.46
C VAL A 234 18.54 -4.47 -4.61
N ASP A 235 19.07 -4.32 -5.81
CA ASP A 235 20.50 -4.50 -6.07
C ASP A 235 21.38 -3.54 -5.25
N TRP A 236 21.00 -2.27 -5.17
CA TRP A 236 21.72 -1.27 -4.38
C TRP A 236 21.71 -1.63 -2.89
N TYR A 237 20.55 -2.02 -2.37
CA TYR A 237 20.39 -2.44 -0.99
C TYR A 237 21.35 -3.58 -0.64
N TYR A 238 21.36 -4.66 -1.42
CA TYR A 238 22.21 -5.81 -1.16
C TYR A 238 23.71 -5.52 -1.33
N ARG A 239 24.08 -4.65 -2.28
CA ARG A 239 25.49 -4.26 -2.50
C ARG A 239 26.03 -3.32 -1.43
N HIS A 240 25.22 -2.38 -0.94
CA HIS A 240 25.71 -1.22 -0.19
C HIS A 240 25.12 -1.05 1.20
N LEU A 241 23.90 -1.50 1.46
CA LEU A 241 23.17 -1.15 2.69
C LEU A 241 23.08 -2.28 3.71
N THR A 242 23.19 -3.54 3.30
CA THR A 242 23.10 -4.71 4.20
C THR A 242 24.20 -4.78 5.26
N LYS A 243 25.36 -4.14 5.04
CA LYS A 243 26.51 -4.13 5.95
C LYS A 243 26.66 -2.83 6.73
N VAL A 244 25.73 -1.89 6.56
CA VAL A 244 25.78 -0.59 7.23
C VAL A 244 25.37 -0.78 8.69
N THR A 245 26.32 -0.59 9.60
CA THR A 245 26.09 -0.61 11.06
C THR A 245 26.16 0.77 11.69
N ASP A 246 26.75 1.74 10.98
CA ASP A 246 26.81 3.14 11.38
C ASP A 246 26.14 3.99 10.30
N LEU A 247 25.11 4.74 10.70
CA LEU A 247 24.37 5.61 9.79
C LEU A 247 25.17 6.85 9.37
N HIS A 248 26.18 7.24 10.14
CA HIS A 248 27.02 8.40 9.84
C HIS A 248 27.85 8.18 8.57
N ASP A 249 28.36 6.96 8.36
CA ASP A 249 29.21 6.59 7.23
C ASP A 249 28.46 5.77 6.16
N SER A 250 27.12 5.80 6.21
CA SER A 250 26.29 5.08 5.26
C SER A 250 26.48 5.63 3.84
N PRO A 251 26.61 4.77 2.81
CA PRO A 251 26.45 5.22 1.43
C PRO A 251 25.02 5.78 1.21
N PRO A 252 24.78 6.47 0.07
CA PRO A 252 23.44 6.96 -0.26
C PRO A 252 22.38 5.87 -0.10
N ARG A 253 21.22 6.23 0.46
CA ARG A 253 20.16 5.25 0.76
C ARG A 253 19.38 4.76 -0.46
N MET A 254 19.66 5.30 -1.63
CA MET A 254 19.01 4.94 -2.89
C MET A 254 20.01 4.91 -4.04
N ALA A 255 19.67 4.14 -5.07
CA ALA A 255 20.42 4.14 -6.32
C ALA A 255 20.43 5.56 -6.94
N PRO A 256 21.57 6.07 -7.44
CA PRO A 256 21.66 7.41 -8.03
C PRO A 256 20.75 7.63 -9.25
N TYR A 257 20.48 6.56 -10.01
CA TYR A 257 19.57 6.54 -11.14
C TYR A 257 18.77 5.24 -11.10
N TRP A 258 17.46 5.35 -11.30
CA TRP A 258 16.57 4.19 -11.36
C TRP A 258 15.87 4.03 -12.72
N GLY A 259 15.82 5.07 -13.55
CA GLY A 259 15.58 4.95 -14.99
C GLY A 259 16.86 4.63 -15.76
N ASP A 260 16.74 4.26 -17.05
CA ASP A 260 17.91 3.90 -17.88
C ASP A 260 18.80 5.10 -18.23
N TYR A 261 18.21 6.27 -18.48
CA TYR A 261 18.94 7.50 -18.83
C TYR A 261 18.52 8.72 -18.00
N THR A 262 17.56 8.57 -17.09
CA THR A 262 16.98 9.66 -16.31
C THR A 262 16.84 9.28 -14.84
N ALA A 263 17.16 10.23 -13.98
CA ALA A 263 16.55 10.28 -12.65
C ALA A 263 15.28 11.10 -12.82
N HIS A 264 14.12 10.49 -12.59
CA HIS A 264 12.83 11.12 -12.81
C HIS A 264 11.88 10.81 -11.65
N ASP A 265 11.00 11.75 -11.37
CA ASP A 265 9.85 11.54 -10.50
C ASP A 265 8.70 11.05 -11.37
N ASN A 266 8.40 9.75 -11.27
CA ASN A 266 7.36 9.08 -12.04
C ASN A 266 5.98 9.68 -11.74
N ASN A 267 5.77 10.14 -10.50
CA ASN A 267 4.53 10.78 -10.05
C ASN A 267 4.41 12.25 -10.51
N ARG A 268 5.27 12.68 -11.43
CA ARG A 268 5.15 13.94 -12.18
C ARG A 268 5.04 13.74 -13.69
N ASP A 269 5.28 12.52 -14.18
CA ASP A 269 5.21 12.21 -15.61
C ASP A 269 3.78 12.10 -16.12
N GLY A 270 2.76 12.06 -15.25
CA GLY A 270 1.35 11.98 -15.67
C GLY A 270 0.91 13.06 -16.66
N LEU A 271 1.53 14.26 -16.60
CA LEU A 271 1.26 15.36 -17.52
C LEU A 271 1.90 15.18 -18.90
N GLN A 272 3.07 14.54 -18.96
CA GLN A 272 3.89 14.46 -20.18
C GLN A 272 3.84 13.08 -20.84
N GLN A 273 3.50 12.04 -20.07
CA GLN A 273 3.37 10.64 -20.50
C GLN A 273 4.61 10.12 -21.25
N THR A 274 5.80 10.54 -20.80
CA THR A 274 7.07 10.25 -21.49
C THR A 274 7.60 8.87 -21.16
N GLN A 275 7.28 8.32 -19.99
CA GLN A 275 7.78 7.03 -19.55
C GLN A 275 6.89 5.89 -20.01
N ALA A 276 7.52 4.72 -20.29
CA ALA A 276 6.79 3.52 -20.66
C ALA A 276 5.81 3.08 -19.55
N LEU A 277 6.23 3.21 -18.29
CA LEU A 277 5.38 2.89 -17.14
C LEU A 277 4.10 3.73 -17.09
N THR A 278 4.19 5.03 -17.38
CA THR A 278 3.06 5.97 -17.30
C THR A 278 2.08 5.67 -18.44
N ARG A 279 2.58 5.37 -19.64
CA ARG A 279 1.74 4.93 -20.76
C ARG A 279 1.04 3.61 -20.44
N ASN A 280 1.76 2.62 -19.93
CA ASN A 280 1.18 1.33 -19.53
C ASN A 280 0.12 1.51 -18.42
N TYR A 281 0.38 2.40 -17.44
CA TYR A 281 -0.60 2.76 -16.42
C TYR A 281 -1.85 3.39 -17.02
N THR A 282 -1.70 4.39 -17.89
CA THR A 282 -2.82 5.09 -18.54
C THR A 282 -3.64 4.14 -19.43
N GLU A 283 -2.99 3.28 -20.21
CA GLU A 283 -3.67 2.27 -21.03
C GLU A 283 -4.45 1.28 -20.15
N THR A 284 -3.85 0.80 -19.07
CA THR A 284 -4.52 -0.09 -18.10
C THR A 284 -5.69 0.62 -17.40
N PHE A 285 -5.52 1.90 -17.05
CA PHE A 285 -6.61 2.71 -16.48
C PHE A 285 -7.80 2.76 -17.43
N HIS A 286 -7.58 3.03 -18.73
CA HIS A 286 -8.67 3.06 -19.71
C HIS A 286 -9.20 1.67 -20.10
N GLU A 287 -8.41 0.62 -19.88
CA GLU A 287 -8.87 -0.75 -20.05
C GLU A 287 -9.90 -1.14 -18.98
N PHE A 288 -9.65 -0.77 -17.72
CA PHE A 288 -10.47 -1.20 -16.58
C PHE A 288 -11.45 -0.14 -16.05
N LEU A 289 -11.10 1.14 -16.18
CA LEU A 289 -11.84 2.30 -15.66
C LEU A 289 -12.24 2.10 -14.18
N PRO A 290 -11.26 2.05 -13.26
CA PRO A 290 -11.54 1.85 -11.85
C PRO A 290 -12.28 3.03 -11.24
N ILE A 291 -13.19 2.73 -10.32
CA ILE A 291 -14.01 3.74 -9.61
C ILE A 291 -13.18 4.37 -8.49
N ILE A 292 -12.29 3.58 -7.88
CA ILE A 292 -11.35 4.05 -6.85
C ILE A 292 -9.95 3.61 -7.27
N SER A 293 -9.00 4.55 -7.19
CA SER A 293 -7.57 4.28 -7.35
C SER A 293 -6.83 4.71 -6.09
N LEU A 294 -5.95 3.86 -5.57
CA LEU A 294 -5.10 4.08 -4.41
C LEU A 294 -3.65 3.79 -4.79
N ASP A 295 -2.79 4.81 -4.73
CA ASP A 295 -1.36 4.64 -4.93
C ASP A 295 -0.62 4.63 -3.59
N LEU A 296 0.11 3.55 -3.33
CA LEU A 296 0.72 3.26 -2.03
C LEU A 296 2.14 3.81 -1.95
N HIS A 297 2.31 4.86 -1.15
CA HIS A 297 3.58 5.53 -0.90
C HIS A 297 4.14 5.31 0.52
N GLU A 298 5.44 5.58 0.70
CA GLU A 298 6.11 5.62 2.01
C GLU A 298 6.67 7.00 2.35
N SER A 299 6.22 7.54 3.48
CA SER A 299 6.72 8.79 4.05
C SER A 299 6.32 8.86 5.52
N VAL A 300 5.06 9.20 5.76
CA VAL A 300 4.39 9.26 7.05
C VAL A 300 3.13 8.40 6.97
N PRO A 301 2.63 7.83 8.07
CA PRO A 301 1.46 6.95 8.07
C PRO A 301 0.16 7.77 7.96
N LEU A 302 0.04 8.56 6.90
CA LEU A 302 -1.13 9.38 6.60
C LEU A 302 -1.76 8.90 5.29
N MET A 303 -3.09 8.87 5.28
CA MET A 303 -3.85 8.77 4.04
C MET A 303 -3.95 10.17 3.45
N TYR A 304 -3.48 10.35 2.23
CA TYR A 304 -3.68 11.57 1.47
C TYR A 304 -4.79 11.35 0.45
N VAL A 305 -5.90 12.04 0.64
CA VAL A 305 -6.95 12.14 -0.38
C VAL A 305 -6.70 13.44 -1.13
N SER A 306 -6.38 13.36 -2.42
CA SER A 306 -6.22 14.56 -3.23
C SER A 306 -7.59 15.16 -3.50
N THR A 307 -7.91 16.22 -2.77
CA THR A 307 -9.08 17.06 -3.00
C THR A 307 -8.81 18.07 -4.14
N GLY A 308 -7.52 18.30 -4.43
CA GLY A 308 -7.02 19.43 -5.19
C GLY A 308 -7.44 20.78 -4.57
N THR A 309 -6.86 21.87 -5.06
CA THR A 309 -7.44 23.23 -4.97
C THR A 309 -7.33 23.94 -6.33
N GLY A 310 -7.17 23.14 -7.38
CA GLY A 310 -6.82 23.59 -8.73
C GLY A 310 -5.32 23.90 -8.90
N PRO A 311 -4.93 24.45 -10.07
CA PRO A 311 -5.81 24.78 -11.19
C PRO A 311 -6.41 23.52 -11.82
N TYR A 312 -7.73 23.55 -12.03
CA TYR A 312 -8.43 22.50 -12.76
C TYR A 312 -8.35 22.80 -14.25
N ASN A 313 -8.38 21.74 -15.06
CA ASN A 313 -8.54 21.91 -16.50
C ASN A 313 -9.85 22.67 -16.78
N GLU A 314 -9.78 23.77 -17.54
CA GLU A 314 -10.95 24.61 -17.86
C GLU A 314 -12.05 23.86 -18.63
N SER A 315 -11.72 22.70 -19.20
CA SER A 315 -12.69 21.80 -19.87
C SER A 315 -13.47 20.92 -18.89
N ILE A 316 -13.08 20.88 -17.61
CA ILE A 316 -13.81 20.16 -16.57
C ILE A 316 -14.93 21.07 -16.08
N ASP A 317 -16.16 20.54 -16.04
CA ASP A 317 -17.31 21.31 -15.63
C ASP A 317 -17.10 21.90 -14.21
N PRO A 318 -17.33 23.20 -14.00
CA PRO A 318 -17.23 23.81 -12.68
C PRO A 318 -18.08 23.12 -11.61
N ILE A 319 -19.20 22.48 -11.99
CA ILE A 319 -20.02 21.64 -11.10
C ILE A 319 -19.22 20.41 -10.68
N THR A 320 -18.59 19.71 -11.61
CA THR A 320 -17.72 18.55 -11.30
C THR A 320 -16.58 18.95 -10.37
N VAL A 321 -15.93 20.09 -10.62
CA VAL A 321 -14.89 20.65 -9.74
C VAL A 321 -15.45 20.93 -8.33
N THR A 322 -16.65 21.50 -8.27
CA THR A 322 -17.33 21.82 -7.00
C THR A 322 -17.73 20.54 -6.25
N GLU A 323 -18.24 19.52 -6.94
CA GLU A 323 -18.59 18.22 -6.36
C GLU A 323 -17.35 17.50 -5.84
N TRP A 324 -16.23 17.54 -6.57
CA TRP A 324 -14.95 17.00 -6.08
C TRP A 324 -14.53 17.68 -4.79
N GLN A 325 -14.57 19.01 -4.73
CA GLN A 325 -14.30 19.80 -3.52
C GLN A 325 -15.28 19.50 -2.39
N TRP A 326 -16.54 19.23 -2.72
CA TRP A 326 -17.57 18.92 -1.74
C TRP A 326 -17.34 17.53 -1.13
N ILE A 327 -17.12 16.50 -1.95
CA ILE A 327 -16.79 15.13 -1.50
C ILE A 327 -15.49 15.14 -0.68
N ALA A 328 -14.50 15.86 -1.17
CA ALA A 328 -13.23 16.11 -0.51
C ALA A 328 -13.33 16.77 0.88
N GLY A 329 -14.29 17.66 1.06
CA GLY A 329 -14.48 18.42 2.30
C GLY A 329 -15.33 17.72 3.35
N TYR A 330 -15.82 16.50 3.06
CA TYR A 330 -16.50 15.64 4.01
C TYR A 330 -15.51 14.61 4.60
N GLU A 331 -14.49 15.11 5.29
CA GLU A 331 -13.70 14.39 6.30
C GLU A 331 -13.71 15.17 7.62
#